data_AF-A0A2D4IF68-F1
#
_entry.id   AF-A0A2D4IF68-F1
#
_cell.length_a   1.000
_cell.length_b   1.000
_cell.length_c   1.000
_cell.angle_alpha   90.00
_cell.angle_beta   90.00
_cell.angle_gamma   90.00
#
_symmetry.space_group_name_H-M   'P 1'
#
loop_
_entity.id
_entity.type
_entity.pdbx_description
1 polymer ?
#
loop_
_entity_poly.entity_id
_entity_poly.type
_entity_poly.pdbx_seq_one_letter_code
_entity_poly.pdbx_strand_id
1 'polypeptide(L)'
;ELHMMSEEKAKDELIAQAMVKKHLGMEQALEDYAQTVHQLSVQSRDMVNNGHPESERINLRQGQVDKLYASLKDLAEERRAKLQEHLRLCQLKREVDDLEQWISEREVVAASHELGQDYE
;
A
#
# COMPACT_ATOMS: atom_id res chain seq x y z
N GLU A 1 -7.54 -13.32 5.61
CA GLU A 1 -6.06 -13.38 5.50
C GLU A 1 -5.57 -13.56 4.06
N LEU A 2 -6.15 -14.47 3.25
CA LEU A 2 -5.71 -14.71 1.86
C LEU A 2 -5.74 -13.49 0.91
N HIS A 3 -6.66 -12.53 1.12
CA HIS A 3 -6.81 -11.35 0.26
C HIS A 3 -5.69 -10.31 0.44
N MET A 4 -4.87 -10.44 1.49
CA MET A 4 -3.71 -9.55 1.74
C MET A 4 -2.43 -10.04 1.05
N MET A 5 -2.41 -11.30 0.61
CA MET A 5 -1.29 -11.92 -0.11
C MET A 5 -1.54 -12.05 -1.62
N SER A 6 -2.68 -11.57 -2.12
CA SER A 6 -2.99 -11.59 -3.55
C SER A 6 -2.12 -10.57 -4.27
N GLU A 7 -1.24 -11.04 -5.16
CA GLU A 7 -0.53 -10.21 -6.15
C GLU A 7 -1.54 -9.67 -7.18
N GLU A 8 -2.43 -8.77 -6.78
CA GLU A 8 -3.18 -7.97 -7.76
C GLU A 8 -2.18 -7.01 -8.43
N LYS A 9 -1.62 -7.44 -9.56
CA LYS A 9 -0.72 -6.61 -10.38
C LYS A 9 -1.55 -5.56 -11.11
N ALA A 10 -1.37 -4.29 -10.79
CA ALA A 10 -1.99 -3.21 -11.55
C ALA A 10 -1.41 -3.19 -12.98
N LYS A 11 -2.29 -3.06 -13.97
CA LYS A 11 -1.92 -3.06 -15.39
C LYS A 11 -1.38 -1.71 -15.87
N ASP A 12 -1.75 -0.63 -15.18
CA ASP A 12 -1.37 0.74 -15.48
C ASP A 12 -1.24 1.57 -14.19
N GLU A 13 -0.71 2.79 -14.33
CA GLU A 13 -0.49 3.72 -13.22
C GLU A 13 -1.79 4.04 -12.46
N LEU A 14 -2.90 4.20 -13.17
CA LEU A 14 -4.17 4.64 -12.59
C LEU A 14 -4.76 3.56 -11.67
N ILE A 15 -4.70 2.30 -12.09
CA ILE A 15 -5.08 1.16 -11.25
C ILE A 15 -4.13 1.04 -10.05
N ALA A 16 -2.82 1.25 -10.23
CA ALA A 16 -1.85 1.19 -9.14
C ALA A 16 -2.14 2.27 -8.07
N GLN A 17 -2.43 3.50 -8.49
CA GLN A 17 -2.83 4.60 -7.60
C GLN A 17 -4.13 4.27 -6.84
N ALA A 18 -5.12 3.69 -7.53
CA ALA A 18 -6.37 3.29 -6.89
C ALA A 18 -6.17 2.20 -5.82
N MET A 19 -5.28 1.24 -6.08
CA MET A 19 -4.91 0.19 -5.11
C MET A 19 -4.21 0.77 -3.88
N VAL A 20 -3.27 1.71 -4.06
CA VAL A 20 -2.61 2.42 -2.96
C VAL A 20 -3.64 3.18 -2.12
N LYS A 21 -4.56 3.92 -2.76
CA LYS A 21 -5.61 4.66 -2.07
C LYS A 21 -6.56 3.75 -1.28
N LYS A 22 -6.95 2.61 -1.87
CA LYS A 22 -7.77 1.59 -1.19
C LYS A 22 -7.04 1.03 0.04
N HIS A 23 -5.75 0.72 -0.09
CA HIS A 23 -4.93 0.22 1.01
C HIS A 23 -4.79 1.24 2.14
N LEU A 24 -4.61 2.52 1.83
CA LEU A 24 -4.60 3.59 2.83
C LEU A 24 -5.89 3.63 3.68
N GLY A 25 -7.05 3.42 3.05
CA GLY A 25 -8.33 3.31 3.77
C GLY A 25 -8.39 2.09 4.70
N MET A 26 -7.78 0.97 4.30
CA MET A 26 -7.65 -0.22 5.16
C MET A 26 -6.71 0.05 6.34
N GLU A 27 -5.58 0.73 6.11
CA GLU A 27 -4.64 1.12 7.17
C GLU A 27 -5.29 2.06 8.19
N GLN A 28 -6.13 3.00 7.74
CA GLN A 28 -6.91 3.85 8.64
C GLN A 28 -7.86 3.00 9.51
N ALA A 29 -8.59 2.06 8.91
CA ALA A 29 -9.47 1.17 9.66
C ALA A 29 -8.71 0.29 10.68
N LEU A 30 -7.47 -0.12 10.36
CA LEU A 30 -6.61 -0.84 11.30
C LEU A 30 -6.18 0.04 12.48
N GLU A 31 -5.90 1.32 12.24
CA GLU A 31 -5.55 2.27 13.29
C GLU A 31 -6.75 2.58 14.18
N ASP A 32 -7.94 2.74 13.61
CA ASP A 32 -9.18 2.92 14.36
C ASP A 32 -9.45 1.70 15.28
N TYR A 33 -9.08 0.49 14.83
CA TYR A 33 -9.21 -0.74 15.62
C TYR A 33 -8.20 -0.83 16.78
N ALA A 34 -7.11 -0.05 16.75
CA ALA A 34 -6.12 -0.02 17.82
C ALA A 34 -6.75 0.33 19.17
N GLN A 35 -7.72 1.27 19.16
CA GLN A 35 -8.44 1.66 20.37
C GLN A 35 -9.26 0.51 20.94
N THR A 36 -9.91 -0.30 20.08
CA THR A 36 -10.68 -1.47 20.51
C THR A 36 -9.78 -2.54 21.13
N VAL A 37 -8.65 -2.85 20.50
CA VAL A 37 -7.66 -3.80 21.06
C VAL A 37 -7.13 -3.32 22.41
N HIS A 38 -6.84 -2.02 22.52
CA HIS A 38 -6.40 -1.43 23.78
C HIS A 38 -7.46 -1.54 24.89
N GLN A 39 -8.72 -1.21 24.58
CA GLN A 39 -9.82 -1.33 25.54
C GLN A 39 -10.02 -2.78 26.01
N LEU A 40 -9.93 -3.75 25.09
CA LEU A 40 -9.99 -5.16 25.43
C LEU A 40 -8.84 -5.56 26.38
N SER A 41 -7.63 -5.08 26.10
CA SER A 41 -6.45 -5.31 26.96
C SER A 41 -6.64 -4.77 28.38
N VAL A 42 -7.22 -3.57 28.52
CA VAL A 42 -7.56 -2.98 29.83
C VAL A 42 -8.59 -3.85 30.55
N GLN A 43 -9.69 -4.22 29.89
CA GLN A 43 -10.74 -5.05 30.50
C GLN A 43 -10.23 -6.42 30.93
N SER A 44 -9.44 -7.09 30.09
CA SER A 44 -8.81 -8.37 30.39
C SER A 44 -7.94 -8.28 31.64
N ARG A 45 -7.12 -7.22 31.75
CA ARG A 45 -6.27 -6.98 32.92
C ARG A 45 -7.09 -6.72 34.19
N ASP A 46 -8.18 -5.97 34.09
CA ASP A 46 -9.05 -5.69 35.23
C ASP A 46 -9.73 -6.97 35.75
N MET A 47 -10.20 -7.85 34.85
CA MET A 47 -10.75 -9.15 35.24
C MET A 47 -9.73 -10.02 35.96
N VAL A 48 -8.49 -10.05 35.46
CA VAL A 48 -7.39 -10.81 36.07
C VAL A 48 -7.04 -10.25 37.45
N ASN A 49 -6.92 -8.94 37.58
CA ASN A 49 -6.61 -8.27 38.85
C ASN A 49 -7.70 -8.49 39.92
N ASN A 50 -8.96 -8.63 39.49
CA ASN A 50 -10.09 -8.93 40.36
C ASN A 50 -10.22 -10.43 40.72
N GLY A 51 -9.25 -11.26 40.32
CA GLY A 51 -9.22 -12.69 40.67
C GLY A 51 -10.25 -13.53 39.93
N HIS A 52 -10.59 -13.17 38.68
CA HIS A 52 -11.54 -13.93 37.88
C HIS A 52 -11.12 -15.41 37.78
N PRO A 53 -12.02 -16.40 37.96
CA PRO A 53 -11.67 -17.83 37.98
C PRO A 53 -10.95 -18.33 36.71
N GLU A 54 -11.18 -17.66 35.59
CA GLU A 54 -10.56 -17.98 34.29
C GLU A 54 -9.40 -17.05 33.90
N SER A 55 -8.73 -16.43 34.87
CA SER A 55 -7.66 -15.45 34.63
C SER A 55 -6.56 -15.96 33.67
N GLU A 56 -6.16 -17.23 33.77
CA GLU A 56 -5.19 -17.82 32.85
C GLU A 56 -5.70 -17.83 31.40
N ARG A 57 -6.96 -18.21 31.20
CA ARG A 57 -7.60 -18.26 29.88
C ARG A 57 -7.74 -16.87 29.28
N ILE A 58 -8.09 -15.88 30.10
CA ILE A 58 -8.21 -14.47 29.70
C ILE A 58 -6.85 -13.94 29.24
N ASN A 59 -5.79 -14.13 30.04
CA ASN A 59 -4.43 -13.71 29.68
C ASN A 59 -3.94 -14.37 28.38
N LEU A 60 -4.19 -15.68 28.22
CA LEU A 60 -3.81 -16.40 27.02
C LEU A 60 -4.50 -15.82 25.77
N ARG A 61 -5.81 -15.57 25.84
CA ARG A 61 -6.57 -15.01 24.72
C ARG A 61 -6.18 -13.57 24.42
N GLN A 62 -5.94 -12.75 25.45
CA GLN A 62 -5.46 -11.38 25.26
C GLN A 62 -4.12 -11.37 24.52
N GLY A 63 -3.16 -12.21 24.95
CA GLY A 63 -1.88 -12.33 24.28
C GLY A 63 -1.98 -12.80 22.83
N GLN A 64 -2.94 -13.68 22.51
CA GLN A 64 -3.23 -14.08 21.13
C GLN A 64 -3.74 -12.91 20.30
N VAL A 65 -4.68 -12.10 20.83
CA VAL A 65 -5.20 -10.90 20.14
C VAL A 65 -4.08 -9.90 19.88
N ASP A 66 -3.25 -9.61 20.88
CA ASP A 66 -2.15 -8.65 20.75
C ASP A 66 -1.15 -9.12 19.68
N LYS A 67 -0.81 -10.41 19.65
CA LYS A 67 0.09 -10.99 18.65
C LYS A 67 -0.50 -10.94 17.24
N LEU A 68 -1.78 -11.29 17.08
CA LEU A 68 -2.46 -11.26 15.79
C LEU A 68 -2.57 -9.82 15.26
N TYR A 69 -2.89 -8.87 16.13
CA TYR A 69 -2.97 -7.46 15.76
C TYR A 69 -1.61 -6.90 15.35
N ALA A 70 -0.53 -7.21 16.08
CA ALA A 70 0.83 -6.83 15.68
C ALA A 70 1.20 -7.41 14.30
N SER A 71 0.96 -8.71 14.10
CA SER A 71 1.23 -9.38 12.81
C SER A 71 0.42 -8.76 11.67
N LEU A 72 -0.80 -8.31 11.95
CA LEU A 72 -1.66 -7.64 10.98
C LEU A 72 -1.13 -6.26 10.59
N LYS A 73 -0.56 -5.49 11.54
CA LYS A 73 0.12 -4.22 11.25
C LYS A 73 1.34 -4.45 10.36
N ASP A 74 2.19 -5.42 10.70
CA ASP A 74 3.39 -5.76 9.93
C ASP A 74 3.03 -6.13 8.47
N LEU A 75 2.00 -6.96 8.29
CA LEU A 75 1.54 -7.36 6.96
C LEU A 75 0.94 -6.18 6.16
N ALA A 76 0.26 -5.25 6.84
CA ALA A 76 -0.25 -4.04 6.20
C ALA A 76 0.89 -3.13 5.71
N GLU A 77 1.96 -2.97 6.51
CA GLU A 77 3.14 -2.21 6.12
C GLU A 77 3.90 -2.86 4.95
N GLU A 78 4.07 -4.18 4.98
CA GLU A 78 4.70 -4.93 3.88
C GLU A 78 3.91 -4.74 2.58
N ARG A 79 2.57 -4.84 2.65
CA ARG A 79 1.71 -4.62 1.49
C ARG A 79 1.80 -3.18 0.97
N ARG A 80 1.87 -2.19 1.86
CA ARG A 80 2.05 -0.77 1.47
C ARG A 80 3.35 -0.59 0.68
N ALA A 81 4.46 -1.16 1.17
CA ALA A 81 5.75 -1.06 0.49
C ALA A 81 5.68 -1.65 -0.94
N LYS A 82 5.09 -2.84 -1.09
CA LYS A 82 4.91 -3.49 -2.40
C LYS A 82 4.03 -2.67 -3.35
N LEU A 83 2.91 -2.11 -2.85
CA LEU A 83 2.02 -1.28 -3.67
C LEU A 83 2.71 0.02 -4.13
N GLN A 84 3.51 0.64 -3.27
CA GLN A 84 4.29 1.83 -3.61
C GLN A 84 5.38 1.54 -4.63
N GLU A 85 6.10 0.41 -4.48
CA GLU A 85 7.08 -0.04 -5.46
C GLU A 85 6.43 -0.29 -6.83
N HIS A 86 5.29 -0.97 -6.86
CA HIS A 86 4.55 -1.23 -8.09
C HIS A 86 4.07 0.06 -8.75
N LEU A 87 3.57 1.03 -7.97
CA LEU A 87 3.19 2.35 -8.48
C LEU A 87 4.39 3.08 -9.13
N ARG A 88 5.55 3.08 -8.47
CA ARG A 88 6.78 3.68 -9.03
C ARG A 88 7.19 3.02 -10.34
N LEU A 89 7.07 1.70 -10.43
CA LEU A 89 7.35 0.98 -11.67
C LEU A 89 6.40 1.39 -12.80
N CYS A 90 5.10 1.52 -12.52
CA CYS A 90 4.13 1.98 -13.51
C CYS A 90 4.40 3.42 -13.97
N GLN A 91 4.77 4.31 -13.05
CA GLN A 91 5.16 5.70 -13.35
C GLN A 91 6.39 5.76 -14.25
N LEU A 92 7.44 5.02 -13.90
CA LEU A 92 8.66 4.96 -14.69
C LEU A 92 8.39 4.47 -16.11
N LYS A 93 7.55 3.44 -16.29
CA LYS A 93 7.18 2.94 -17.62
C LYS A 93 6.49 4.01 -18.46
N ARG A 94 5.51 4.71 -17.88
CA ARG A 94 4.83 5.82 -18.57
C ARG A 94 5.82 6.92 -18.97
N GLU A 95 6.72 7.30 -18.08
CA GLU A 95 7.75 8.33 -18.36
C GLU A 95 8.71 7.89 -19.48
N VAL A 96 9.08 6.61 -19.53
CA VAL A 96 9.89 6.06 -20.62
C VAL A 96 9.12 6.12 -21.94
N ASP A 97 7.86 5.67 -21.97
CA ASP A 97 7.02 5.70 -23.17
C ASP A 97 6.84 7.15 -23.69
N ASP A 98 6.61 8.12 -22.78
CA ASP A 98 6.49 9.54 -23.10
C ASP A 98 7.79 10.10 -23.71
N LEU A 99 8.96 9.69 -23.18
CA LEU A 99 10.27 10.11 -23.68
C LEU A 99 10.60 9.49 -25.04
N GLU A 100 10.30 8.21 -25.25
CA GLU A 100 10.50 7.52 -26.52
C GLU A 100 9.66 8.17 -27.64
N GLN A 101 8.40 8.51 -27.33
CA GLN A 101 7.53 9.25 -28.23
C GLN A 101 8.09 10.64 -28.56
N TRP A 102 8.56 11.39 -27.55
CA TRP A 102 9.15 12.71 -27.76
C TRP A 102 10.42 12.65 -28.62
N ILE A 103 11.30 11.67 -28.39
CA ILE A 103 12.49 11.46 -29.22
C ILE A 103 12.09 11.19 -30.66
N SER A 104 11.14 10.28 -30.89
CA SER A 104 10.65 9.94 -32.22
C SER A 104 10.11 11.18 -32.97
N GLU A 105 9.38 12.05 -32.27
CA GLU A 105 8.90 13.32 -32.83
C GLU A 105 10.03 14.27 -33.19
N ARG A 106 11.08 14.38 -32.36
CA ARG A 106 12.25 15.22 -32.64
C ARG A 106 13.06 14.68 -33.83
N GLU A 107 13.20 13.36 -33.96
CA GLU A 107 13.88 12.72 -35.08
C GLU A 107 13.19 13.01 -36.41
N VAL A 108 11.85 12.95 -36.45
CA VAL A 108 11.07 13.33 -37.64
C VAL A 108 11.31 14.77 -38.05
N VAL A 109 11.33 15.70 -37.08
CA VAL A 109 11.63 17.12 -37.35
C VAL A 109 13.05 17.30 -37.85
N ALA A 110 14.04 16.65 -37.22
CA ALA A 110 15.44 16.75 -37.61
C ALA A 110 15.75 16.13 -38.98
N ALA A 111 14.99 15.11 -39.37
CA ALA A 111 15.09 14.48 -40.69
C ALA A 111 14.43 15.31 -41.82
N SER A 112 13.76 16.41 -41.49
CA SER A 112 13.18 17.31 -42.51
C SER A 112 14.29 17.93 -43.35
N HIS A 113 14.26 17.68 -44.66
CA HIS A 113 15.20 18.25 -45.65
C HIS A 113 14.74 19.63 -46.16
N GLU A 114 13.86 20.31 -45.43
CA GLU A 114 13.31 21.61 -45.80
C GLU A 114 14.38 22.71 -45.58
N LEU A 115 15.17 22.96 -46.62
CA LEU A 115 16.09 24.10 -46.67
C LEU A 115 15.24 25.34 -46.96
N GLY A 116 15.19 26.29 -46.00
CA GLY A 116 14.41 27.52 -46.10
C GLY A 116 14.58 28.20 -47.46
N GLN A 117 13.47 28.65 -48.06
CA GLN A 117 13.44 29.00 -49.48
C GLN A 117 14.06 30.34 -49.84
N ASP A 118 14.27 31.28 -48.91
CA ASP A 118 14.76 32.62 -49.25
C ASP A 118 15.78 33.15 -48.24
N TYR A 119 16.84 33.79 -48.76
CA TYR A 119 17.72 34.71 -48.03
C TYR A 119 17.62 36.05 -48.76
N GLU A 120 16.79 36.97 -48.25
CA GLU A 120 16.83 38.40 -48.62
C GLU A 120 17.75 39.19 -47.68
#